data_AF-A0A4Y2NIJ4-F1
#
_entry.id   AF-A0A4Y2NIJ4-F1
#
_cell.length_a   1.000
_cell.length_b   1.000
_cell.length_c   1.000
_cell.angle_alpha   90.00
_cell.angle_beta   90.00
_cell.angle_gamma   90.00
#
_symmetry.space_group_name_H-M   'P 1'
#
loop_
_entity.id
_entity.type
_entity.pdbx_description
1 polymer ?
#
loop_
_entity_poly.entity_id
_entity_poly.type
_entity_poly.pdbx_seq_one_letter_code
_entity_poly.pdbx_strand_id
1 'polypeptide(L)'
;MFKAKYENFRDKRIKRLRIDNGLEFLNKEITAYLNKFGIMHEKTIPYNAESNGKAERAIRVTVERARIALYESNLPLNFWAEKVAYSTHASNLTPSKGKAKLPNEI
;
A
#
# COMPACT_ATOMS: atom_id res chain seq x y z
N MET A 1 -13.23 -4.48 2.41
CA MET A 1 -13.53 -3.04 2.25
C MET A 1 -12.59 -2.33 1.27
N PHE A 2 -11.28 -2.60 1.29
CA PHE A 2 -10.28 -1.94 0.43
C PHE A 2 -10.54 -2.08 -1.08
N LYS A 3 -10.71 -3.32 -1.59
CA LYS A 3 -10.93 -3.59 -3.03
C LYS A 3 -12.03 -2.72 -3.63
N ALA A 4 -13.25 -2.78 -3.09
CA ALA A 4 -14.39 -2.05 -3.62
C ALA A 4 -14.16 -0.53 -3.62
N LYS A 5 -13.58 0.02 -2.54
CA LYS A 5 -13.23 1.45 -2.48
C LYS A 5 -12.22 1.84 -3.56
N TYR A 6 -11.16 1.04 -3.71
CA TYR A 6 -10.11 1.30 -4.70
C TYR A 6 -10.65 1.22 -6.13
N GLU A 7 -11.38 0.15 -6.45
CA GLU A 7 -11.91 -0.06 -7.81
C GLU A 7 -12.94 0.99 -8.18
N ASN A 8 -13.81 1.40 -7.26
CA ASN A 8 -14.79 2.48 -7.50
C ASN A 8 -14.10 3.84 -7.65
N PHE A 9 -13.12 4.15 -6.80
CA PHE A 9 -12.39 5.42 -6.87
C PHE A 9 -11.56 5.55 -8.17
N ARG A 10 -11.04 4.43 -8.67
CA ARG A 10 -10.18 4.41 -9.87
C ARG A 10 -10.90 4.05 -11.15
N ASP A 11 -12.16 3.66 -11.06
CA ASP A 11 -12.93 3.03 -12.15
C ASP A 11 -12.15 1.93 -12.87
N LYS A 12 -11.40 1.12 -12.10
CA LYS A 12 -10.48 0.09 -12.61
C LYS A 12 -10.51 -1.13 -11.70
N ARG A 13 -10.62 -2.33 -12.28
CA ARG A 13 -10.58 -3.60 -11.53
C ARG A 13 -9.16 -4.03 -11.19
N ILE A 14 -8.96 -4.56 -9.98
CA ILE A 14 -7.70 -5.18 -9.57
C ILE A 14 -7.60 -6.55 -10.26
N LYS A 15 -6.55 -6.77 -11.04
CA LYS A 15 -6.34 -8.03 -11.79
C LYS A 15 -5.36 -8.99 -11.12
N ARG A 16 -4.33 -8.43 -10.48
CA ARG A 16 -3.22 -9.17 -9.87
C ARG A 16 -2.86 -8.57 -8.53
N LEU A 17 -2.55 -9.42 -7.56
CA LEU A 17 -1.95 -9.05 -6.30
C LEU A 17 -0.63 -9.80 -6.16
N ARG A 18 0.47 -9.05 -6.05
CA ARG A 18 1.79 -9.60 -5.80
C ARG A 18 2.13 -9.42 -4.32
N ILE A 19 2.52 -10.52 -3.70
CA ILE A 19 2.86 -10.57 -2.28
C ILE A 19 4.23 -11.25 -2.18
N ASP A 20 5.04 -10.82 -1.22
CA ASP A 20 6.20 -11.61 -0.87
C ASP A 20 5.81 -12.98 -0.28
N ASN A 21 6.77 -13.89 -0.19
CA ASN A 21 6.52 -15.20 0.38
C ASN A 21 6.41 -15.17 1.92
N GLY A 22 6.09 -14.02 2.51
CA GLY A 22 5.78 -13.86 3.92
C GLY A 22 4.53 -14.66 4.28
N LEU A 23 4.63 -15.48 5.32
CA LEU A 23 3.55 -16.39 5.73
C LEU A 23 2.27 -15.66 6.14
N GLU A 24 2.37 -14.40 6.56
CA GLU A 24 1.25 -13.55 7.00
C GLU A 24 0.16 -13.40 5.92
N PHE A 25 0.57 -13.39 4.66
CA PHE A 25 -0.31 -13.18 3.51
C PHE A 25 -0.54 -14.46 2.70
N LEU A 26 0.09 -15.57 3.09
CA LEU A 26 -0.06 -16.90 2.51
C LEU A 26 -1.07 -17.76 3.28
N ASN A 27 -2.18 -17.16 3.69
CA ASN A 27 -3.23 -17.89 4.39
C ASN A 27 -4.39 -18.29 3.45
N LYS A 28 -5.21 -19.23 3.92
CA LYS A 28 -6.36 -19.76 3.16
C LYS A 28 -7.41 -18.68 2.91
N GLU A 29 -7.57 -17.74 3.82
CA GLU A 29 -8.58 -16.67 3.72
C GLU A 29 -8.27 -15.70 2.58
N ILE A 30 -7.01 -15.25 2.47
CA ILE A 30 -6.55 -14.40 1.37
C ILE A 30 -6.67 -15.14 0.05
N THR A 31 -6.25 -16.40 0.00
CA THR A 31 -6.36 -17.20 -1.22
C THR A 31 -7.81 -17.36 -1.66
N ALA A 32 -8.72 -17.66 -0.74
CA ALA A 32 -10.16 -17.76 -1.02
C ALA A 32 -10.76 -16.41 -1.47
N TYR A 33 -10.34 -15.31 -0.85
CA TYR A 33 -10.76 -13.96 -1.23
C TYR A 33 -10.32 -13.62 -2.66
N LEU A 34 -9.05 -13.85 -3.00
CA LEU A 34 -8.52 -13.57 -4.33
C LEU A 34 -9.22 -14.42 -5.40
N ASN A 35 -9.42 -15.71 -5.14
CA ASN A 35 -10.14 -16.61 -6.03
C ASN A 35 -11.60 -16.18 -6.24
N LYS A 36 -12.31 -15.80 -5.17
CA LYS A 36 -13.70 -15.32 -5.23
C LYS A 36 -13.86 -14.13 -6.18
N PHE A 37 -12.84 -13.28 -6.28
CA PHE A 37 -12.88 -12.09 -7.11
C PHE A 37 -12.10 -12.22 -8.43
N GLY A 38 -11.54 -13.40 -8.73
CA GLY A 38 -10.73 -13.64 -9.93
C GLY A 38 -9.43 -12.83 -9.97
N ILE A 39 -8.87 -12.48 -8.81
CA ILE A 39 -7.60 -11.76 -8.70
C ILE A 39 -6.48 -12.79 -8.69
N MET A 40 -5.55 -12.70 -9.64
CA MET A 40 -4.41 -13.61 -9.70
C MET A 40 -3.42 -13.30 -8.57
N HIS A 41 -3.08 -14.33 -7.80
CA HIS A 41 -2.11 -14.27 -6.71
C HIS A 41 -0.70 -14.56 -7.25
N GLU A 42 0.16 -13.55 -7.29
CA GLU A 42 1.57 -13.69 -7.65
C GLU A 42 2.43 -13.72 -6.38
N LYS A 43 3.20 -14.79 -6.19
CA LYS A 43 4.16 -14.89 -5.09
C LYS A 43 5.53 -14.51 -5.60
N THR A 44 6.28 -13.69 -4.87
CA THR A 44 7.68 -13.47 -5.22
C THR A 44 8.50 -14.73 -4.93
N ILE A 45 9.58 -14.92 -5.70
CA ILE A 45 10.51 -16.02 -5.50
C ILE A 45 11.16 -15.85 -4.12
N PRO A 46 11.31 -16.92 -3.31
CA PRO A 46 12.09 -16.87 -2.08
C PRO A 46 13.47 -16.25 -2.35
N TYR A 47 13.94 -15.39 -1.44
CA TYR A 47 15.22 -14.68 -1.56
C TYR A 47 15.30 -13.61 -2.67
N ASN A 48 14.20 -13.27 -3.35
CA ASN A 48 14.12 -12.15 -4.29
C ASN A 48 13.26 -11.00 -3.71
N ALA A 49 13.82 -10.33 -2.69
CA ALA A 49 13.18 -9.16 -2.06
C ALA A 49 13.00 -7.98 -3.04
N GLU A 50 13.87 -7.88 -4.06
CA GLU A 50 13.81 -6.81 -5.08
C GLU A 50 12.47 -6.79 -5.83
N SER A 51 11.85 -7.95 -6.01
CA SER A 51 10.53 -8.09 -6.66
C SER A 51 9.40 -7.43 -5.88
N ASN A 52 9.56 -7.23 -4.57
CA ASN A 52 8.60 -6.52 -3.70
C ASN A 52 9.07 -5.11 -3.32
N GLY A 53 10.22 -4.67 -3.80
CA GLY A 53 10.88 -3.44 -3.35
C GLY A 53 10.06 -2.16 -3.53
N LYS A 54 9.09 -2.14 -4.46
CA LYS A 54 8.14 -1.01 -4.60
C LYS A 54 7.18 -0.91 -3.42
N ALA A 55 6.60 -2.02 -2.98
CA ALA A 55 5.68 -2.06 -1.86
C ALA A 55 6.44 -1.76 -0.56
N GLU A 56 7.59 -2.41 -0.36
CA GLU A 56 8.45 -2.18 0.81
C GLU A 56 8.88 -0.70 0.92
N ARG A 57 9.31 -0.10 -0.19
CA ARG A 57 9.69 1.32 -0.22
C ARG A 57 8.49 2.22 0.09
N ALA A 58 7.31 1.92 -0.43
CA ALA A 58 6.11 2.71 -0.16
C ALA A 58 5.69 2.62 1.32
N ILE A 59 5.75 1.43 1.92
CA ILE A 59 5.48 1.22 3.34
C ILE A 59 6.51 1.98 4.18
N ARG A 60 7.80 1.83 3.89
CA ARG A 60 8.88 2.51 4.62
C ARG A 60 8.71 4.03 4.59
N VAL A 61 8.52 4.62 3.40
CA VAL A 61 8.31 6.07 3.26
C VAL A 61 7.08 6.55 4.03
N THR A 62 5.99 5.77 4.01
CA THR A 62 4.76 6.14 4.75
C THR A 62 5.00 6.13 6.25
N VAL A 63 5.64 5.09 6.78
CA VAL A 63 5.94 4.93 8.20
C VAL A 63 6.92 6.01 8.68
N GLU A 64 7.97 6.29 7.92
CA GLU A 64 8.94 7.35 8.23
C GLU A 64 8.27 8.72 8.27
N ARG A 65 7.46 9.06 7.25
CA ARG A 65 6.70 10.32 7.23
C ARG A 65 5.72 10.43 8.38
N ALA A 66 5.04 9.34 8.73
CA ALA A 66 4.11 9.32 9.85
C ALA A 66 4.82 9.55 11.18
N ARG A 67 5.99 8.95 11.39
CA ARG A 67 6.82 9.19 12.59
C ARG A 67 7.27 10.64 12.70
N ILE A 68 7.78 11.20 11.62
CA ILE A 68 8.19 12.62 11.57
C ILE A 68 6.99 13.51 11.87
N ALA A 69 5.85 13.30 11.17
CA ALA A 69 4.66 14.12 11.35
C ALA A 69 4.04 13.99 12.76
N LEU A 70 4.23 12.86 13.45
CA LEU A 70 3.81 12.68 14.83
C LEU A 70 4.72 13.48 15.76
N TYR A 71 6.04 13.31 15.61
CA TYR A 71 7.07 14.01 16.39
C TYR A 71 6.95 15.54 16.27
N GLU A 72 6.92 16.06 15.04
CA GLU A 72 6.80 17.51 14.76
C GLU A 72 5.52 18.13 15.30
N SER A 73 4.44 17.36 15.38
CA SER A 73 3.16 17.86 15.91
C SER A 73 3.04 17.76 17.43
N ASN A 74 4.03 17.17 18.11
CA ASN A 74 4.00 16.89 19.55
C ASN A 74 2.71 16.18 20.01
N LEU A 75 2.16 15.29 19.17
CA LEU A 75 0.95 14.54 19.46
C LEU A 75 1.29 13.18 20.09
N PRO A 76 0.42 12.66 20.98
CA PRO A 76 0.63 11.35 21.58
C PRO A 76 0.53 10.22 20.55
N LEU A 77 1.17 9.08 20.84
CA LEU A 77 1.21 7.89 19.97
C LEU A 77 -0.17 7.37 19.57
N ASN A 78 -1.22 7.70 20.33
CA ASN A 78 -2.59 7.35 20.01
C ASN A 78 -3.06 7.92 18.66
N PHE A 79 -2.40 8.97 18.14
CA PHE A 79 -2.66 9.53 16.80
C PHE A 79 -1.88 8.83 15.68
N TRP A 80 -1.25 7.69 15.94
CA TRP A 80 -0.43 6.97 14.96
C TRP A 80 -1.21 6.65 13.67
N ALA A 81 -2.45 6.14 13.80
CA ALA A 81 -3.27 5.76 12.65
C ALA A 81 -3.60 6.98 11.77
N GLU A 82 -3.91 8.12 12.38
CA GLU A 82 -4.19 9.39 11.74
C GLU A 82 -2.96 9.93 11.02
N LYS A 83 -1.77 9.81 11.62
CA LYS A 83 -0.51 10.25 11.00
C LYS A 83 -0.09 9.37 9.84
N VAL A 84 -0.35 8.07 9.90
CA VAL A 84 -0.19 7.16 8.76
C VAL A 84 -1.16 7.54 7.65
N ALA A 85 -2.44 7.74 7.97
CA ALA A 85 -3.45 8.14 6.99
C ALA A 85 -3.11 9.48 6.32
N TYR A 86 -2.70 10.48 7.11
CA TYR A 86 -2.21 11.77 6.63
C TYR A 86 -1.00 11.60 5.69
N SER A 87 -0.02 10.79 6.08
CA SER A 87 1.18 10.55 5.28
C SER A 87 0.87 9.87 3.95
N THR A 88 -0.06 8.91 3.94
CA THR A 88 -0.56 8.28 2.72
C THR A 88 -1.30 9.29 1.83
N HIS A 89 -2.19 10.09 2.41
CA HIS A 89 -2.96 11.10 1.68
C HIS A 89 -2.04 12.14 1.03
N ALA A 90 -1.11 12.71 1.80
CA ALA A 90 -0.12 13.65 1.30
C ALA A 90 0.73 13.03 0.18
N SER A 91 1.18 11.78 0.34
CA SER A 91 1.97 11.10 -0.69
C SER A 91 1.22 10.91 -2.01
N ASN A 92 -0.11 10.75 -1.95
CA ASN A 92 -0.96 10.58 -3.10
C ASN A 92 -1.31 11.90 -3.82
N LEU A 93 -1.13 13.03 -3.14
CA LEU A 93 -1.35 14.39 -3.65
C LEU A 93 -0.07 15.15 -3.99
N THR A 94 1.11 14.53 -3.79
CA THR A 94 2.40 15.14 -4.12
C THR A 94 2.97 14.49 -5.39
N PRO A 95 3.46 15.28 -6.38
CA PRO A 95 4.10 14.73 -7.56
C PRO A 95 5.35 13.92 -7.20
N SER A 96 5.54 12.80 -7.89
CA SER A 96 6.83 12.10 -7.85
C SER A 96 7.81 12.77 -8.82
N LYS A 97 9.10 12.81 -8.49
CA LYS A 97 10.13 13.36 -9.38
C LYS A 97 10.01 12.77 -10.80
N GLY A 98 9.88 13.65 -11.80
CA GLY A 98 9.73 13.25 -13.20
C GLY A 98 8.32 12.80 -13.61
N LYS A 99 7.28 12.98 -12.78
CA LYS A 99 5.88 12.74 -13.14
C LYS A 99 5.06 14.03 -13.07
N ALA A 100 4.37 14.34 -14.16
CA ALA A 100 3.48 15.50 -14.24
C ALA A 100 2.13 15.28 -13.53
N LYS A 101 1.65 14.03 -13.49
CA LYS A 101 0.39 13.66 -12.83
C LYS A 101 0.65 13.21 -11.39
N LEU A 102 -0.29 13.53 -10.51
CA LEU A 102 -0.30 13.04 -9.14
C LEU A 102 -0.54 11.53 -9.10
N PRO A 103 -0.03 10.80 -8.11
CA PRO A 103 -0.34 9.37 -7.96
C PRO A 103 -1.84 9.05 -7.97
N ASN A 104 -2.67 9.94 -7.41
CA ASN A 104 -4.14 9.83 -7.44
C ASN A 104 -4.79 10.02 -8.81
N GLU A 105 -4.07 10.54 -9.81
CA GLU A 105 -4.59 10.85 -11.15
C GLU A 105 -4.15 9.84 -12.23
N ILE A 106 -3.29 8.88 -11.88
CA ILE A 106 -2.72 7.86 -12.80
C ILE A 106 -3.59 6.60 -12.87
#